data_AF-A0A089NIQ7-F1
#
_entry.id   AF-A0A089NIQ7-F1
#
_cell.length_a   1.000
_cell.length_b   1.000
_cell.length_c   1.000
_cell.angle_alpha   90.00
_cell.angle_beta   90.00
_cell.angle_gamma   90.00
#
_symmetry.space_group_name_H-M   'P 1'
#
loop_
_entity.id
_entity.type
_entity.pdbx_description
1 polymer ?
#
loop_
_entity_poly.entity_id
_entity_poly.type
_entity_poly.pdbx_seq_one_letter_code
_entity_poly.pdbx_strand_id
1 'polypeptide(L)'
;MNEPTSSKPMYEKIFDEVKESILTQAYRLGERVPSEKELAETYNVSRITSKKALELLAAEHLIVRKPGRGSFVADPAVESQELPTAAGTGRTAINTEEKTIGLIITDFGNSYGTGLIYGMEQASRDNDCFLVLRRTFGIPENEEQSIQKLLNLGVDGLIIFPAQGEYFNAEILKLVIGRFPLVLVDRHLKGVAAASISSDNLQAALEATEYLFDLGHTHISFLSPPPVDTTAVEDRIEGFIQAHAQRGIMVDKELWVSDLTSTLPKFFNPDNIERDIARLISHLETHPSITALFAIEYNIALLAKTAVERLGLRIPEDISIICFDSPPTHLGGGYSFTHMRQNEEEMGRIAVENVLSLMNGQPVPNKVMLEAKLIPGSSTGPAALKKRH
;
A
#
# COMPACT_ATOMS: atom_id res chain seq x y z
N MET A 1 -9.29 -66.00 -26.89
CA MET A 1 -9.54 -65.82 -25.45
C MET A 1 -8.19 -65.67 -24.77
N ASN A 2 -7.88 -64.45 -24.33
CA ASN A 2 -6.87 -64.13 -23.31
C ASN A 2 -7.00 -62.63 -23.04
N GLU A 3 -7.69 -62.27 -21.95
CA GLU A 3 -7.65 -60.92 -21.38
C GLU A 3 -6.29 -60.71 -20.71
N PRO A 4 -5.57 -59.61 -20.96
CA PRO A 4 -4.47 -59.19 -20.10
C PRO A 4 -5.06 -58.52 -18.85
N THR A 5 -5.00 -59.23 -17.72
CA THR A 5 -5.25 -58.68 -16.39
C THR A 5 -4.31 -57.51 -16.12
N SER A 6 -4.85 -56.29 -16.14
CA SER A 6 -4.18 -55.10 -15.59
C SER A 6 -4.07 -55.26 -14.08
N SER A 7 -2.92 -55.75 -13.60
CA SER A 7 -2.65 -55.84 -12.17
C SER A 7 -2.53 -54.43 -11.60
N LYS A 8 -3.41 -54.06 -10.67
CA LYS A 8 -3.32 -52.82 -9.88
C LYS A 8 -1.88 -52.60 -9.39
N PRO A 9 -1.36 -51.35 -9.45
CA PRO A 9 -0.08 -50.99 -8.85
C PRO A 9 0.00 -51.38 -7.36
N MET A 10 1.18 -51.76 -6.89
CA MET A 10 1.35 -52.25 -5.51
C MET A 10 0.99 -51.22 -4.43
N TYR A 11 1.19 -49.92 -4.68
CA TYR A 11 0.79 -48.90 -3.71
C TYR A 11 -0.74 -48.83 -3.54
N GLU A 12 -1.52 -49.13 -4.59
CA GLU A 12 -2.99 -49.18 -4.51
C GLU A 12 -3.46 -50.40 -3.73
N LYS A 13 -2.78 -51.55 -3.87
CA LYS A 13 -3.08 -52.74 -3.07
C LYS A 13 -2.83 -52.51 -1.58
N ILE A 14 -1.71 -51.88 -1.23
CA ILE A 14 -1.38 -51.52 0.15
C ILE A 14 -2.41 -50.51 0.70
N PHE A 15 -2.78 -49.52 -0.11
CA PHE A 15 -3.80 -48.53 0.24
C PHE A 15 -5.16 -49.19 0.50
N ASP A 16 -5.65 -50.02 -0.42
CA ASP A 16 -6.95 -50.69 -0.32
C ASP A 16 -7.02 -51.58 0.94
N GLU A 17 -5.97 -52.36 1.23
CA GLU A 17 -5.96 -53.30 2.35
C GLU A 17 -5.86 -52.61 3.72
N VAL A 18 -5.05 -51.55 3.83
CA VAL A 18 -4.98 -50.76 5.07
C VAL A 18 -6.27 -49.97 5.28
N LYS A 19 -6.88 -49.44 4.21
CA LYS A 19 -8.20 -48.79 4.26
C LYS A 19 -9.27 -49.76 4.73
N GLU A 20 -9.31 -50.98 4.18
CA GLU A 20 -10.24 -52.03 4.60
C GLU A 20 -10.03 -52.40 6.07
N SER A 21 -8.77 -52.50 6.53
CA SER A 21 -8.44 -52.77 7.95
C SER A 21 -8.92 -51.65 8.89
N ILE A 22 -8.90 -50.40 8.45
CA ILE A 22 -9.45 -49.26 9.22
C ILE A 22 -10.99 -49.34 9.24
N LEU A 23 -11.62 -49.58 8.08
CA LEU A 23 -13.08 -49.65 7.96
C LEU A 23 -13.70 -50.82 8.71
N THR A 24 -12.99 -51.95 8.77
CA THR A 24 -13.39 -53.14 9.54
C THR A 24 -13.01 -53.06 11.02
N GLN A 25 -12.46 -51.93 11.48
CA GLN A 25 -12.02 -51.67 12.85
C GLN A 25 -10.91 -52.61 13.35
N ALA A 26 -10.12 -53.20 12.45
CA ALA A 26 -8.91 -53.93 12.81
C ALA A 26 -7.84 -52.99 13.40
N TYR A 27 -7.84 -51.72 12.99
CA TYR A 27 -7.15 -50.63 13.68
C TYR A 27 -8.18 -49.69 14.31
N ARG A 28 -8.06 -49.42 15.60
CA ARG A 28 -8.95 -48.49 16.33
C ARG A 28 -8.54 -47.04 16.09
N LEU A 29 -9.47 -46.11 16.34
CA LEU A 29 -9.19 -44.67 16.30
C LEU A 29 -7.97 -44.34 17.16
N GLY A 30 -7.03 -43.56 16.62
CA GLY A 30 -5.78 -43.20 17.27
C GLY A 30 -4.71 -44.30 17.33
N GLU A 31 -4.99 -45.51 16.83
CA GLU A 31 -4.03 -46.61 16.80
C GLU A 31 -3.00 -46.41 15.68
N ARG A 32 -1.75 -46.85 15.92
CA ARG A 32 -0.66 -46.72 14.95
C ARG A 32 -0.85 -47.72 13.82
N VAL A 33 -0.96 -47.24 12.59
CA VAL A 33 -0.88 -48.10 11.40
C VAL A 33 0.58 -48.49 11.11
N PRO A 34 0.81 -49.61 10.38
CA PRO A 34 2.16 -50.00 10.00
C PRO A 34 2.92 -48.87 9.29
N SER A 35 4.20 -48.72 9.66
CA SER A 35 5.11 -47.72 9.12
C SER A 35 5.52 -48.03 7.68
N GLU A 36 6.09 -47.05 6.99
CA GLU A 36 6.64 -47.23 5.63
C GLU A 36 7.58 -48.43 5.53
N LYS A 37 8.39 -48.66 6.57
CA LYS A 37 9.33 -49.78 6.64
C LYS A 37 8.61 -51.12 6.82
N GLU A 38 7.67 -51.20 7.76
CA GLU A 38 6.90 -52.42 8.03
C GLU A 38 6.09 -52.82 6.78
N LEU A 39 5.41 -51.88 6.13
CA LEU A 39 4.69 -52.13 4.88
C LEU A 39 5.61 -52.51 3.72
N ALA A 40 6.80 -51.89 3.62
CA ALA A 40 7.76 -52.26 2.58
C ALA A 40 8.24 -53.71 2.74
N GLU A 41 8.45 -54.16 3.97
CA GLU A 41 8.87 -55.52 4.30
C GLU A 41 7.71 -56.52 4.07
N THR A 42 6.50 -56.23 4.54
CA THR A 42 5.32 -57.11 4.39
C THR A 42 4.97 -57.36 2.93
N TYR A 43 4.98 -56.31 2.09
CA TYR A 43 4.57 -56.41 0.69
C TYR A 43 5.72 -56.63 -0.28
N ASN A 44 6.96 -56.74 0.22
CA ASN A 44 8.18 -56.85 -0.56
C ASN A 44 8.31 -55.76 -1.65
N VAL A 45 8.12 -54.50 -1.24
CA VAL A 45 8.17 -53.32 -2.10
C VAL A 45 9.20 -52.29 -1.61
N SER A 46 9.48 -51.28 -2.43
CA SER A 46 10.31 -50.16 -1.99
C SER A 46 9.59 -49.32 -0.92
N ARG A 47 10.35 -48.68 -0.02
CA ARG A 47 9.79 -47.72 0.95
C ARG A 47 9.03 -46.57 0.28
N ILE A 48 9.43 -46.17 -0.93
CA ILE A 48 8.75 -45.13 -1.72
C ILE A 48 7.33 -45.58 -2.09
N THR A 49 7.15 -46.87 -2.42
CA THR A 49 5.84 -47.46 -2.74
C THR A 49 4.92 -47.46 -1.51
N SER A 50 5.43 -47.87 -0.35
CA SER A 50 4.69 -47.85 0.92
C SER A 50 4.38 -46.43 1.40
N LYS A 51 5.32 -45.49 1.19
CA LYS A 51 5.12 -44.06 1.47
C LYS A 51 3.96 -43.50 0.66
N LYS A 52 3.90 -43.80 -0.64
CA LYS A 52 2.80 -43.36 -1.51
C LYS A 52 1.44 -43.90 -1.04
N ALA A 53 1.37 -45.15 -0.57
CA ALA A 53 0.13 -45.71 -0.01
C ALA A 53 -0.32 -44.98 1.27
N LEU A 54 0.60 -44.68 2.18
CA LEU A 54 0.32 -43.89 3.39
C LEU A 54 -0.03 -42.43 3.08
N GLU A 55 0.54 -41.83 2.03
CA GLU A 55 0.16 -40.49 1.56
C GLU A 55 -1.29 -40.47 1.05
N LEU A 56 -1.72 -41.50 0.33
CA LEU A 56 -3.10 -41.63 -0.14
C LEU A 56 -4.09 -41.84 1.02
N LEU A 57 -3.76 -42.67 2.01
CA LEU A 57 -4.58 -42.85 3.21
C LEU A 57 -4.72 -41.55 4.03
N ALA A 58 -3.65 -40.76 4.10
CA ALA A 58 -3.68 -39.46 4.75
C ALA A 58 -4.50 -38.43 3.94
N ALA A 59 -4.42 -38.47 2.62
CA ALA A 59 -5.22 -37.63 1.73
C ALA A 59 -6.72 -37.94 1.81
N GLU A 60 -7.11 -39.17 2.14
CA GLU A 60 -8.50 -39.55 2.42
C GLU A 60 -8.91 -39.33 3.88
N HIS A 61 -8.09 -38.66 4.69
CA HIS A 61 -8.36 -38.41 6.11
C HIS A 61 -8.59 -39.69 6.95
N LEU A 62 -8.11 -40.86 6.49
CA LEU A 62 -8.21 -42.11 7.24
C LEU A 62 -7.11 -42.25 8.30
N ILE A 63 -5.99 -41.57 8.09
CA ILE A 63 -4.86 -41.54 9.03
C ILE A 63 -4.28 -40.12 9.17
N VAL A 64 -3.69 -39.84 10.32
CA VAL A 64 -2.90 -38.63 10.59
C VAL A 64 -1.43 -39.00 10.71
N ARG A 65 -0.56 -38.27 10.01
CA ARG A 65 0.90 -38.47 10.04
C ARG A 65 1.54 -37.54 11.06
N LYS A 66 2.17 -38.08 12.10
CA LYS A 66 2.88 -37.31 13.12
C LYS A 66 4.40 -37.45 12.92
N PRO A 67 5.13 -36.37 12.57
CA PRO A 67 6.58 -36.42 12.34
C PRO A 67 7.32 -37.09 13.50
N GLY A 68 8.17 -38.08 13.20
CA GLY A 68 8.94 -38.83 14.20
C GLY A 68 8.14 -39.82 15.07
N ARG A 69 6.79 -39.84 14.96
CA ARG A 69 5.91 -40.69 15.79
C ARG A 69 5.15 -41.75 14.98
N GLY A 70 5.05 -41.59 13.66
CA GLY A 70 4.39 -42.54 12.77
C GLY A 70 3.04 -42.05 12.27
N SER A 71 2.25 -42.98 11.72
CA SER A 71 0.91 -42.72 11.20
C SER A 71 -0.14 -43.39 12.09
N PHE A 72 -1.25 -42.70 12.35
CA PHE A 72 -2.29 -43.16 13.29
C PHE A 72 -3.66 -43.05 12.63
N VAL A 73 -4.60 -43.94 12.94
CA VAL A 73 -6.00 -43.84 12.44
C VAL A 73 -6.61 -42.52 12.92
N ALA A 74 -7.18 -41.76 11.99
CA ALA A 74 -7.76 -40.46 12.28
C ALA A 74 -9.00 -40.59 13.18
N ASP A 75 -9.17 -39.66 14.13
CA ASP A 75 -10.36 -39.55 14.97
C ASP A 75 -11.15 -38.30 14.57
N PRO A 76 -12.37 -38.46 13.99
CA PRO A 76 -13.22 -37.33 13.59
C PRO A 76 -13.58 -36.38 14.74
N ALA A 77 -13.53 -36.82 16.00
CA ALA A 77 -13.86 -36.00 17.16
C ALA A 77 -12.69 -35.09 17.61
N VAL A 78 -11.45 -35.51 17.36
CA VAL A 78 -10.23 -34.78 17.79
C VAL A 78 -9.90 -33.62 16.84
N GLU A 79 -10.41 -33.66 15.61
CA GLU A 79 -10.25 -32.60 14.59
C GLU A 79 -10.93 -31.27 14.99
N SER A 80 -11.75 -31.27 16.06
CA SER A 80 -12.39 -30.08 16.62
C SER A 80 -11.58 -29.34 17.71
N GLN A 81 -10.39 -29.84 18.10
CA GLN A 81 -9.56 -29.21 19.16
C GLN A 81 -8.08 -28.99 18.82
N GLU A 82 -7.59 -29.31 17.61
CA GLU A 82 -6.25 -28.91 17.16
C GLU A 82 -6.34 -27.73 16.18
N LEU A 83 -5.50 -26.70 16.42
CA LEU A 83 -5.47 -25.41 15.71
C LEU A 83 -5.59 -25.55 14.18
N PRO A 84 -6.29 -24.63 13.49
CA PRO A 84 -6.58 -24.79 12.07
C PRO A 84 -5.30 -24.66 11.22
N THR A 85 -4.78 -25.80 10.75
CA THR A 85 -3.97 -25.82 9.54
C THR A 85 -4.90 -25.87 8.35
N ALA A 86 -4.95 -24.77 7.61
CA ALA A 86 -5.77 -24.58 6.43
C ALA A 86 -5.45 -25.60 5.34
N ALA A 87 -6.35 -26.56 5.13
CA ALA A 87 -6.76 -27.11 3.82
C ALA A 87 -7.80 -28.22 4.04
N GLY A 88 -9.08 -27.93 3.78
CA GLY A 88 -10.12 -28.97 3.82
C GLY A 88 -11.53 -28.41 3.94
N THR A 89 -12.20 -28.27 2.81
CA THR A 89 -13.56 -27.78 2.61
C THR A 89 -14.62 -28.57 3.38
N GLY A 90 -15.42 -27.85 4.18
CA GLY A 90 -16.60 -28.38 4.85
C GLY A 90 -17.33 -27.35 5.71
N ARG A 91 -17.42 -26.08 5.28
CA ARG A 91 -18.21 -25.05 5.98
C ARG A 91 -19.70 -25.30 5.72
N THR A 92 -20.40 -25.73 6.77
CA THR A 92 -21.86 -25.60 6.87
C THR A 92 -22.24 -24.13 6.78
N ALA A 93 -23.24 -23.84 5.94
CA ALA A 93 -23.57 -22.51 5.47
C ALA A 93 -24.06 -21.56 6.58
N ILE A 94 -23.21 -20.61 6.93
CA ILE A 94 -23.52 -19.18 6.82
C ILE A 94 -22.50 -18.64 5.83
N ASN A 95 -22.89 -18.54 4.56
CA ASN A 95 -21.97 -18.21 3.46
C ASN A 95 -21.80 -16.69 3.37
N THR A 96 -21.00 -16.11 4.26
CA THR A 96 -20.24 -14.90 3.93
C THR A 96 -18.85 -15.38 3.57
N GLU A 97 -18.57 -15.51 2.26
CA GLU A 97 -17.18 -15.62 1.81
C GLU A 97 -16.44 -14.40 2.38
N GLU A 98 -15.47 -14.62 3.27
CA GLU A 98 -14.62 -13.57 3.85
C GLU A 98 -14.01 -12.78 2.71
N LYS A 99 -14.45 -11.52 2.55
CA LYS A 99 -14.06 -10.68 1.42
C LYS A 99 -12.58 -10.37 1.48
N THR A 100 -11.90 -10.46 0.35
CA THR A 100 -10.47 -10.15 0.26
C THR A 100 -10.26 -8.93 -0.63
N ILE A 101 -9.69 -7.86 -0.07
CA ILE A 101 -9.35 -6.63 -0.76
C ILE A 101 -7.84 -6.64 -1.06
N GLY A 102 -7.48 -6.46 -2.33
CA GLY A 102 -6.09 -6.19 -2.69
C GLY A 102 -5.78 -4.71 -2.56
N LEU A 103 -4.73 -4.37 -1.82
CA LEU A 103 -4.21 -3.01 -1.69
C LEU A 103 -2.90 -2.89 -2.47
N ILE A 104 -2.88 -2.00 -3.46
CA ILE A 104 -1.68 -1.66 -4.22
C ILE A 104 -1.26 -0.25 -3.85
N ILE A 105 -0.07 -0.11 -3.28
CA ILE A 105 0.46 1.19 -2.85
C ILE A 105 1.81 1.49 -3.49
N THR A 106 2.08 2.76 -3.80
CA THR A 106 3.39 3.19 -4.31
C THR A 106 4.47 2.98 -3.25
N ASP A 107 4.30 3.64 -2.11
CA ASP A 107 5.16 3.57 -0.94
C ASP A 107 4.36 3.98 0.30
N PHE A 108 4.92 3.72 1.48
CA PHE A 108 4.47 4.27 2.75
C PHE A 108 5.69 4.55 3.62
N GLY A 109 5.69 5.72 4.25
CA GLY A 109 6.75 6.16 5.13
C GLY A 109 6.20 6.93 6.32
N ASN A 110 7.12 7.48 7.10
CA ASN A 110 6.75 8.17 8.34
C ASN A 110 5.97 9.46 8.09
N SER A 111 6.19 10.14 6.97
CA SER A 111 5.51 11.40 6.66
C SER A 111 4.20 11.23 5.91
N TYR A 112 4.01 10.14 5.17
CA TYR A 112 2.77 9.86 4.42
C TYR A 112 2.64 8.38 4.09
N GLY A 113 1.41 7.87 4.05
CA GLY A 113 1.04 6.51 3.66
C GLY A 113 0.85 5.55 4.83
N THR A 114 1.48 5.80 5.98
CA THR A 114 1.27 4.99 7.18
C THR A 114 -0.13 5.18 7.75
N GLY A 115 -0.66 6.42 7.75
CA GLY A 115 -2.02 6.70 8.18
C GLY A 115 -3.06 6.05 7.26
N LEU A 116 -2.79 6.01 5.95
CA LEU A 116 -3.64 5.31 4.98
C LEU A 116 -3.78 3.83 5.36
N ILE A 117 -2.65 3.17 5.64
CA ILE A 117 -2.65 1.76 6.03
C ILE A 117 -3.38 1.54 7.36
N TYR A 118 -3.18 2.40 8.37
CA TYR A 118 -3.94 2.30 9.62
C TYR A 118 -5.44 2.43 9.41
N GLY A 119 -5.87 3.42 8.61
CA GLY A 119 -7.28 3.60 8.27
C GLY A 119 -7.88 2.41 7.54
N MET A 120 -7.16 1.87 6.56
CA MET A 120 -7.60 0.70 5.79
C MET A 120 -7.64 -0.58 6.64
N GLU A 121 -6.62 -0.81 7.46
CA GLU A 121 -6.55 -2.02 8.29
C GLU A 121 -7.64 -2.01 9.36
N GLN A 122 -7.83 -0.88 10.05
CA GLN A 122 -8.91 -0.72 11.01
C GLN A 122 -10.28 -0.95 10.36
N ALA A 123 -10.54 -0.32 9.21
CA ALA A 123 -11.78 -0.50 8.48
C ALA A 123 -11.98 -1.94 7.98
N SER A 124 -10.92 -2.62 7.55
CA SER A 124 -11.02 -4.03 7.14
C SER A 124 -11.38 -4.94 8.31
N ARG A 125 -10.84 -4.66 9.51
CA ARG A 125 -11.18 -5.40 10.73
C ARG A 125 -12.62 -5.16 11.14
N ASP A 126 -13.08 -3.92 11.09
CA ASP A 126 -14.45 -3.54 11.48
C ASP A 126 -15.51 -4.13 10.52
N ASN A 127 -15.11 -4.48 9.28
CA ASN A 127 -15.97 -5.08 8.26
C ASN A 127 -15.70 -6.58 8.00
N ASP A 128 -14.89 -7.23 8.83
CA ASP A 128 -14.55 -8.67 8.74
C ASP A 128 -14.05 -9.09 7.34
N CYS A 129 -13.10 -8.32 6.78
CA CYS A 129 -12.49 -8.58 5.48
C CYS A 129 -10.95 -8.58 5.55
N PHE A 130 -10.31 -9.27 4.61
CA PHE A 130 -8.86 -9.33 4.51
C PHE A 130 -8.29 -8.24 3.62
N LEU A 131 -7.12 -7.73 3.99
CA LEU A 131 -6.34 -6.78 3.20
C LEU A 131 -5.03 -7.42 2.75
N VAL A 132 -4.81 -7.53 1.43
CA VAL A 132 -3.58 -8.08 0.84
C VAL A 132 -2.76 -6.96 0.21
N LEU A 133 -1.69 -6.55 0.90
CA LEU A 133 -0.84 -5.44 0.51
C LEU A 133 0.23 -5.84 -0.54
N ARG A 134 0.39 -4.99 -1.57
CA ARG A 134 1.50 -5.00 -2.53
C ARG A 134 2.06 -3.60 -2.70
N ARG A 135 3.38 -3.46 -2.52
CA ARG A 135 4.11 -2.20 -2.75
C ARG A 135 4.71 -2.19 -4.16
N THR A 136 4.51 -1.11 -4.92
CA THR A 136 4.97 -0.98 -6.32
C THR A 136 6.23 -0.13 -6.45
N PHE A 137 6.61 0.61 -5.40
CA PHE A 137 7.68 1.60 -5.39
C PHE A 137 7.43 2.76 -6.37
N GLY A 138 6.17 3.00 -6.75
CA GLY A 138 5.82 3.99 -7.77
C GLY A 138 6.27 3.62 -9.18
N ILE A 139 6.59 2.35 -9.42
CA ILE A 139 7.05 1.83 -10.72
C ILE A 139 5.83 1.26 -11.47
N PRO A 140 5.46 1.82 -12.65
CA PRO A 140 4.27 1.38 -13.41
C PRO A 140 4.27 -0.12 -13.73
N GLU A 141 5.43 -0.69 -14.09
CA GLU A 141 5.54 -2.12 -14.40
C GLU A 141 5.25 -3.01 -13.17
N ASN A 142 5.62 -2.57 -11.97
CA ASN A 142 5.32 -3.29 -10.74
C ASN A 142 3.84 -3.20 -10.37
N GLU A 143 3.20 -2.06 -10.68
CA GLU A 143 1.76 -1.86 -10.50
C GLU A 143 0.98 -2.83 -11.38
N GLU A 144 1.25 -2.86 -12.69
CA GLU A 144 0.61 -3.80 -13.62
C GLU A 144 0.73 -5.25 -13.15
N GLN A 145 1.94 -5.69 -12.81
CA GLN A 145 2.17 -7.03 -12.30
C GLN A 145 1.46 -7.30 -10.97
N SER A 146 1.32 -6.29 -10.11
CA SER A 146 0.64 -6.45 -8.81
C SER A 146 -0.87 -6.57 -8.98
N ILE A 147 -1.46 -5.80 -9.90
CA ILE A 147 -2.86 -5.94 -10.29
C ILE A 147 -3.12 -7.37 -10.75
N GLN A 148 -2.36 -7.86 -11.74
CA GLN A 148 -2.53 -9.22 -12.28
C GLN A 148 -2.38 -10.31 -11.21
N LYS A 149 -1.38 -10.17 -10.32
CA LYS A 149 -1.15 -11.15 -9.23
C LYS A 149 -2.30 -11.18 -8.22
N LEU A 150 -2.85 -10.03 -7.85
CA LEU A 150 -3.97 -9.96 -6.90
C LEU A 150 -5.26 -10.50 -7.54
N LEU A 151 -5.52 -10.20 -8.82
CA LEU A 151 -6.64 -10.78 -9.54
C LEU A 151 -6.53 -12.31 -9.63
N ASN A 152 -5.34 -12.84 -9.93
CA ASN A 152 -5.08 -14.29 -9.93
C ASN A 152 -5.19 -14.93 -8.54
N LEU A 153 -4.95 -14.16 -7.47
CA LEU A 153 -5.17 -14.59 -6.09
C LEU A 153 -6.67 -14.65 -5.74
N GLY A 154 -7.54 -14.06 -6.56
CA GLY A 154 -8.99 -14.09 -6.36
C GLY A 154 -9.51 -13.00 -5.42
N VAL A 155 -8.85 -11.84 -5.35
CA VAL A 155 -9.38 -10.71 -4.57
C VAL A 155 -10.73 -10.25 -5.12
N ASP A 156 -11.65 -9.89 -4.22
CA ASP A 156 -13.00 -9.41 -4.55
C ASP A 156 -13.04 -7.94 -4.99
N GLY A 157 -12.00 -7.17 -4.65
CA GLY A 157 -11.87 -5.77 -5.01
C GLY A 157 -10.46 -5.23 -4.82
N LEU A 158 -10.21 -4.05 -5.37
CA LEU A 158 -8.91 -3.41 -5.37
C LEU A 158 -8.99 -1.97 -4.86
N ILE A 159 -8.04 -1.60 -4.00
CA ILE A 159 -7.70 -0.22 -3.69
C ILE A 159 -6.32 0.04 -4.29
N ILE A 160 -6.21 1.08 -5.13
CA ILE A 160 -4.97 1.40 -5.83
C ILE A 160 -4.57 2.84 -5.55
N PHE A 161 -3.38 3.03 -5.00
CA PHE A 161 -2.66 4.30 -5.06
C PHE A 161 -1.83 4.29 -6.35
N PRO A 162 -2.28 4.96 -7.43
CA PRO A 162 -1.67 4.79 -8.73
C PRO A 162 -0.27 5.42 -8.81
N ALA A 163 0.60 4.77 -9.57
CA ALA A 163 1.92 5.27 -9.92
C ALA A 163 1.85 6.64 -10.65
N GLN A 164 2.93 7.40 -10.56
CA GLN A 164 3.07 8.65 -11.32
C GLN A 164 3.40 8.32 -12.79
N GLY A 165 2.86 9.10 -13.72
CA GLY A 165 3.23 9.03 -15.13
C GLY A 165 2.16 9.58 -16.07
N GLU A 166 2.57 9.84 -17.31
CA GLU A 166 1.72 10.39 -18.37
C GLU A 166 0.68 9.37 -18.89
N TYR A 167 0.96 8.07 -18.72
CA TYR A 167 0.13 7.00 -19.27
C TYR A 167 -0.63 6.26 -18.19
N PHE A 168 -1.93 6.04 -18.44
CA PHE A 168 -2.75 5.20 -17.59
C PHE A 168 -2.32 3.73 -17.70
N ASN A 169 -2.28 3.06 -16.56
CA ASN A 169 -2.11 1.63 -16.52
C ASN A 169 -3.30 0.94 -17.21
N ALA A 170 -3.03 0.18 -18.27
CA ALA A 170 -4.06 -0.48 -19.07
C ALA A 170 -4.90 -1.46 -18.25
N GLU A 171 -4.34 -2.09 -17.21
CA GLU A 171 -5.08 -3.00 -16.33
C GLU A 171 -6.12 -2.25 -15.49
N ILE A 172 -5.80 -1.05 -15.01
CA ILE A 172 -6.77 -0.20 -14.30
C ILE A 172 -7.94 0.13 -15.22
N LEU A 173 -7.67 0.49 -16.48
CA LEU A 173 -8.73 0.78 -17.46
C LEU A 173 -9.60 -0.46 -17.75
N LYS A 174 -9.00 -1.66 -17.87
CA LYS A 174 -9.74 -2.91 -18.05
C LYS A 174 -10.67 -3.19 -16.86
N LEU A 175 -10.20 -2.94 -15.63
CA LEU A 175 -11.00 -3.11 -14.41
C LEU A 175 -12.20 -2.16 -14.39
N VAL A 176 -12.00 -0.89 -14.75
CA VAL A 176 -13.07 0.11 -14.85
C VAL A 176 -14.11 -0.30 -15.90
N ILE A 177 -13.68 -0.69 -17.10
CA ILE A 177 -14.58 -1.15 -18.18
C ILE A 177 -15.34 -2.42 -17.76
N GLY A 178 -14.64 -3.34 -17.10
CA GLY A 178 -15.19 -4.59 -16.57
C GLY A 178 -16.07 -4.41 -15.32
N ARG A 179 -16.18 -3.18 -14.79
CA ARG A 179 -16.90 -2.85 -13.54
C ARG A 179 -16.44 -3.68 -12.34
N PHE A 180 -15.16 -4.02 -12.30
CA PHE A 180 -14.57 -4.66 -11.13
C PHE A 180 -14.56 -3.65 -9.96
N PRO A 181 -14.88 -4.07 -8.71
CA PRO A 181 -14.84 -3.18 -7.54
C PRO A 181 -13.46 -2.58 -7.33
N LEU A 182 -13.32 -1.29 -7.67
CA LEU A 182 -12.06 -0.58 -7.71
C LEU A 182 -12.23 0.84 -7.15
N VAL A 183 -11.36 1.21 -6.22
CA VAL A 183 -11.22 2.58 -5.72
C VAL A 183 -9.77 3.04 -5.86
N LEU A 184 -9.59 4.25 -6.36
CA LEU A 184 -8.30 4.93 -6.38
C LEU A 184 -8.11 5.77 -5.12
N VAL A 185 -6.89 5.85 -4.60
CA VAL A 185 -6.57 6.61 -3.39
C VAL A 185 -5.37 7.53 -3.61
N ASP A 186 -5.34 8.68 -2.92
CA ASP A 186 -4.37 9.80 -3.05
C ASP A 186 -4.42 10.53 -4.40
N ARG A 187 -4.54 9.78 -5.49
CA ARG A 187 -4.53 10.25 -6.87
C ARG A 187 -5.71 9.71 -7.64
N HIS A 188 -6.09 10.43 -8.68
CA HIS A 188 -7.10 10.01 -9.64
C HIS A 188 -6.54 10.01 -11.07
N LEU A 189 -7.18 9.28 -11.97
CA LEU A 189 -6.85 9.25 -13.39
C LEU A 189 -7.81 10.18 -14.14
N LYS A 190 -7.29 11.26 -14.74
CA LYS A 190 -8.11 12.26 -15.45
C LYS A 190 -8.93 11.61 -16.57
N GLY A 191 -10.23 11.90 -16.61
CA GLY A 191 -11.12 11.35 -17.64
C GLY A 191 -11.49 9.87 -17.47
N VAL A 192 -11.04 9.21 -16.40
CA VAL A 192 -11.44 7.84 -16.07
C VAL A 192 -12.52 7.88 -14.99
N ALA A 193 -13.65 7.21 -15.25
CA ALA A 193 -14.78 7.12 -14.31
C ALA A 193 -14.55 6.05 -13.24
N ALA A 194 -13.45 6.14 -12.49
CA ALA A 194 -13.17 5.31 -11.32
C ALA A 194 -13.51 6.08 -10.05
N ALA A 195 -14.06 5.40 -9.04
CA ALA A 195 -14.21 5.97 -7.72
C ALA A 195 -12.83 6.34 -7.16
N SER A 196 -12.70 7.54 -6.60
CA SER A 196 -11.42 8.06 -6.13
C SER A 196 -11.58 8.84 -4.83
N ILE A 197 -10.59 8.74 -3.96
CA ILE A 197 -10.56 9.46 -2.68
C ILE A 197 -9.18 10.11 -2.56
N SER A 198 -9.15 11.42 -2.38
CA SER A 198 -7.92 12.18 -2.22
C SER A 198 -8.10 13.30 -1.22
N SER A 199 -7.03 13.98 -0.85
CA SER A 199 -7.14 15.28 -0.21
C SER A 199 -7.59 16.33 -1.22
N ASP A 200 -8.23 17.40 -0.75
CA ASP A 200 -8.46 18.62 -1.52
C ASP A 200 -7.13 19.40 -1.61
N ASN A 201 -6.26 18.92 -2.49
CA ASN A 201 -4.90 19.43 -2.66
C ASN A 201 -4.86 20.90 -3.11
N LEU A 202 -5.85 21.31 -3.90
CA LEU A 202 -5.98 22.69 -4.38
C LEU A 202 -6.32 23.62 -3.22
N GLN A 203 -7.38 23.32 -2.47
CA GLN A 203 -7.77 24.13 -1.32
C GLN A 203 -6.66 24.16 -0.26
N ALA A 204 -6.02 23.02 0.00
CA ALA A 204 -4.93 22.93 0.96
C ALA A 204 -3.72 23.80 0.57
N ALA A 205 -3.33 23.81 -0.71
CA ALA A 205 -2.22 24.63 -1.17
C ALA A 205 -2.56 26.12 -1.20
N LEU A 206 -3.83 26.45 -1.50
CA LEU A 206 -4.34 27.81 -1.39
C LEU A 206 -4.19 28.31 0.05
N GLU A 207 -4.72 27.57 1.04
CA GLU A 207 -4.66 27.93 2.46
C GLU A 207 -3.22 28.06 2.98
N ALA A 208 -2.33 27.14 2.60
CA ALA A 208 -0.92 27.21 2.96
C ALA A 208 -0.25 28.48 2.42
N THR A 209 -0.60 28.89 1.20
CA THR A 209 -0.04 30.11 0.58
C THR A 209 -0.62 31.37 1.22
N GLU A 210 -1.93 31.38 1.50
CA GLU A 210 -2.57 32.49 2.22
C GLU A 210 -1.99 32.68 3.61
N TYR A 211 -1.71 31.59 4.32
CA TYR A 211 -1.03 31.65 5.60
C TYR A 211 0.34 32.35 5.51
N LEU A 212 1.14 32.06 4.47
CA LEU A 212 2.41 32.78 4.24
C LEU A 212 2.18 34.27 3.92
N PHE A 213 1.14 34.60 3.16
CA PHE A 213 0.77 35.99 2.89
C PHE A 213 0.33 36.74 4.16
N ASP A 214 -0.40 36.09 5.06
CA ASP A 214 -0.82 36.66 6.34
C ASP A 214 0.37 36.90 7.28
N LEU A 215 1.44 36.12 7.14
CA LEU A 215 2.75 36.38 7.78
C LEU A 215 3.56 37.50 7.08
N GLY A 216 3.06 38.05 5.97
CA GLY A 216 3.67 39.15 5.22
C GLY A 216 4.69 38.74 4.16
N HIS A 217 4.83 37.44 3.86
CA HIS A 217 5.71 36.98 2.80
C HIS A 217 5.10 37.28 1.44
N THR A 218 5.86 37.80 0.48
CA THR A 218 5.37 37.99 -0.91
C THR A 218 6.31 37.42 -1.96
N HIS A 219 7.53 37.06 -1.56
CA HIS A 219 8.53 36.41 -2.42
C HIS A 219 8.69 34.97 -1.90
N ILE A 220 7.79 34.12 -2.37
CA ILE A 220 7.66 32.73 -1.94
C ILE A 220 8.21 31.85 -3.05
N SER A 221 9.19 31.01 -2.72
CA SER A 221 9.68 29.99 -3.65
C SER A 221 8.81 28.75 -3.56
N PHE A 222 8.28 28.30 -4.70
CA PHE A 222 7.53 27.06 -4.81
C PHE A 222 8.48 25.91 -5.16
N LEU A 223 8.54 24.88 -4.33
CA LEU A 223 9.46 23.76 -4.47
C LEU A 223 8.68 22.46 -4.71
N SER A 224 8.92 21.82 -5.85
CA SER A 224 8.20 20.61 -6.26
C SER A 224 9.07 19.64 -7.05
N PRO A 225 8.67 18.36 -7.12
CA PRO A 225 9.13 17.54 -8.23
C PRO A 225 8.50 18.01 -9.56
N PRO A 226 9.00 17.48 -10.69
CA PRO A 226 8.32 17.60 -11.96
C PRO A 226 6.85 17.13 -11.85
N PRO A 227 5.87 17.89 -12.34
CA PRO A 227 4.45 17.55 -12.19
C PRO A 227 4.05 16.25 -12.91
N VAL A 228 4.56 16.00 -14.13
CA VAL A 228 4.38 14.76 -14.93
C VAL A 228 3.01 14.09 -14.72
N ASP A 229 1.93 14.81 -15.01
CA ASP A 229 0.52 14.38 -14.88
C ASP A 229 0.11 13.82 -13.50
N THR A 230 0.79 14.24 -12.44
CA THR A 230 0.43 13.87 -11.06
C THR A 230 -0.59 14.84 -10.51
N THR A 231 -1.84 14.38 -10.44
CA THR A 231 -2.99 15.18 -10.02
C THR A 231 -2.78 15.95 -8.71
N ALA A 232 -2.22 15.30 -7.68
CA ALA A 232 -1.94 15.98 -6.41
C ALA A 232 -0.92 17.14 -6.56
N VAL A 233 0.10 16.99 -7.40
CA VAL A 233 1.11 18.04 -7.63
C VAL A 233 0.51 19.20 -8.42
N GLU A 234 -0.26 18.89 -9.47
CA GLU A 234 -0.94 19.89 -10.29
C GLU A 234 -1.96 20.69 -9.49
N ASP A 235 -2.78 20.02 -8.67
CA ASP A 235 -3.76 20.66 -7.80
C ASP A 235 -3.05 21.60 -6.80
N ARG A 236 -1.91 21.19 -6.23
CA ARG A 236 -1.11 22.05 -5.33
C ARG A 236 -0.52 23.26 -6.05
N ILE A 237 -0.02 23.09 -7.27
CA ILE A 237 0.45 24.18 -8.14
C ILE A 237 -0.69 25.16 -8.41
N GLU A 238 -1.87 24.65 -8.73
CA GLU A 238 -3.05 25.47 -9.00
C GLU A 238 -3.48 26.26 -7.76
N GLY A 239 -3.55 25.62 -6.59
CA GLY A 239 -3.88 26.29 -5.33
C GLY A 239 -2.91 27.44 -4.99
N PHE A 240 -1.61 27.22 -5.20
CA PHE A 240 -0.59 28.27 -5.04
C PHE A 240 -0.82 29.47 -5.98
N ILE A 241 -1.11 29.21 -7.25
CA ILE A 241 -1.41 30.26 -8.24
C ILE A 241 -2.72 30.99 -7.89
N GLN A 242 -3.75 30.26 -7.47
CA GLN A 242 -5.04 30.84 -7.11
C GLN A 242 -4.92 31.78 -5.89
N ALA A 243 -4.15 31.39 -4.86
CA ALA A 243 -3.91 32.25 -3.71
C ALA A 243 -3.23 33.58 -4.11
N HIS A 244 -2.24 33.53 -5.01
CA HIS A 244 -1.58 34.72 -5.55
C HIS A 244 -2.59 35.64 -6.26
N ALA A 245 -3.42 35.06 -7.13
CA ALA A 245 -4.45 35.80 -7.84
C ALA A 245 -5.47 36.45 -6.88
N GLN A 246 -5.90 35.74 -5.83
CA GLN A 246 -6.87 36.25 -4.85
C GLN A 246 -6.31 37.40 -4.00
N ARG A 247 -5.03 37.37 -3.65
CA ARG A 247 -4.35 38.47 -2.93
C ARG A 247 -3.84 39.58 -3.84
N GLY A 248 -3.98 39.46 -5.16
CA GLY A 248 -3.44 40.42 -6.13
C GLY A 248 -1.91 40.47 -6.15
N ILE A 249 -1.25 39.37 -5.78
CA ILE A 249 0.22 39.23 -5.79
C ILE A 249 0.60 38.49 -7.08
N MET A 250 1.55 39.03 -7.84
CA MET A 250 1.98 38.40 -9.09
C MET A 250 2.76 37.11 -8.80
N VAL A 251 2.40 36.03 -9.49
CA VAL A 251 3.22 34.81 -9.47
C VAL A 251 4.49 35.06 -10.26
N ASP A 252 5.64 34.96 -9.58
CA ASP A 252 6.94 35.00 -10.20
C ASP A 252 7.48 33.58 -10.39
N LYS A 253 7.49 33.10 -11.64
CA LYS A 253 7.98 31.76 -11.99
C LYS A 253 9.50 31.63 -11.85
N GLU A 254 10.26 32.72 -11.81
CA GLU A 254 11.70 32.67 -11.57
C GLU A 254 12.01 32.18 -10.15
N LEU A 255 11.08 32.34 -9.21
CA LEU A 255 11.22 31.85 -7.84
C LEU A 255 10.94 30.35 -7.69
N TRP A 256 10.58 29.62 -8.76
CA TRP A 256 10.17 28.22 -8.67
C TRP A 256 11.34 27.26 -8.86
N VAL A 257 11.32 26.15 -8.13
CA VAL A 257 12.19 25.00 -8.34
C VAL A 257 11.30 23.77 -8.48
N SER A 258 10.96 23.42 -9.72
CA SER A 258 10.01 22.36 -10.05
C SER A 258 10.66 21.12 -10.68
N ASP A 259 11.96 20.95 -10.47
CA ASP A 259 12.81 19.91 -11.06
C ASP A 259 13.53 19.04 -10.01
N LEU A 260 13.05 19.05 -8.76
CA LEU A 260 13.61 18.24 -7.67
C LEU A 260 13.20 16.77 -7.86
N THR A 261 14.15 15.89 -8.14
CA THR A 261 13.83 14.49 -8.48
C THR A 261 14.28 13.50 -7.42
N SER A 262 15.03 13.93 -6.41
CA SER A 262 15.53 13.03 -5.37
C SER A 262 14.42 12.39 -4.53
N THR A 263 13.19 12.91 -4.53
CA THR A 263 12.03 12.29 -3.86
C THR A 263 11.25 11.32 -4.75
N LEU A 264 11.57 11.24 -6.04
CA LEU A 264 10.88 10.37 -7.00
C LEU A 264 11.37 8.91 -6.94
N PRO A 265 10.49 7.94 -7.29
CA PRO A 265 10.87 6.56 -7.54
C PRO A 265 12.13 6.41 -8.39
N LYS A 266 13.02 5.48 -8.04
CA LYS A 266 14.32 5.20 -8.70
C LYS A 266 15.39 6.30 -8.55
N PHE A 267 15.03 7.51 -8.12
CA PHE A 267 15.94 8.65 -8.01
C PHE A 267 16.33 8.99 -6.56
N PHE A 268 15.73 8.34 -5.56
CA PHE A 268 16.13 8.49 -4.16
C PHE A 268 17.48 7.81 -3.88
N ASN A 269 18.56 8.58 -4.01
CA ASN A 269 19.93 8.18 -3.69
C ASN A 269 20.76 9.39 -3.22
N PRO A 270 21.90 9.16 -2.52
CA PRO A 270 22.71 10.24 -1.96
C PRO A 270 23.18 11.28 -2.99
N ASP A 271 23.57 10.86 -4.19
CA ASP A 271 24.09 11.77 -5.22
C ASP A 271 23.00 12.73 -5.72
N ASN A 272 21.79 12.22 -5.95
CA ASN A 272 20.63 13.04 -6.34
C ASN A 272 20.18 13.98 -5.21
N ILE A 273 20.22 13.52 -3.96
CA ILE A 273 19.91 14.36 -2.78
C ILE A 273 20.87 15.55 -2.72
N GLU A 274 22.18 15.31 -2.83
CA GLU A 274 23.18 16.38 -2.81
C GLU A 274 23.06 17.33 -4.00
N ARG A 275 22.73 16.81 -5.20
CA ARG A 275 22.43 17.64 -6.38
C ARG A 275 21.25 18.58 -6.12
N ASP A 276 20.14 18.05 -5.58
CA ASP A 276 18.94 18.84 -5.32
C ASP A 276 19.18 19.89 -4.23
N ILE A 277 19.95 19.56 -3.19
CA ILE A 277 20.40 20.53 -2.17
C ILE A 277 21.26 21.63 -2.83
N ALA A 278 22.23 21.27 -3.68
CA ALA A 278 23.07 22.25 -4.38
C ALA A 278 22.24 23.15 -5.32
N ARG A 279 21.23 22.59 -5.99
CA ARG A 279 20.27 23.35 -6.81
C ARG A 279 19.52 24.38 -5.98
N LEU A 280 19.04 24.00 -4.80
CA LEU A 280 18.33 24.89 -3.86
C LEU A 280 19.24 25.98 -3.30
N ILE A 281 20.49 25.66 -2.96
CA ILE A 281 21.49 26.64 -2.52
C ILE A 281 21.69 27.71 -3.61
N SER A 282 22.03 27.29 -4.83
CA SER A 282 22.24 28.21 -5.96
C SER A 282 21.00 29.05 -6.27
N HIS A 283 19.82 28.46 -6.12
CA HIS A 283 18.54 29.16 -6.30
C HIS A 283 18.36 30.30 -5.28
N LEU A 284 18.61 30.02 -4.01
CA LEU A 284 18.50 31.00 -2.91
C LEU A 284 19.54 32.11 -3.02
N GLU A 285 20.76 31.80 -3.46
CA GLU A 285 21.81 32.80 -3.71
C GLU A 285 21.44 33.74 -4.87
N THR A 286 20.85 33.19 -5.93
CA THR A 286 20.43 33.96 -7.12
C THR A 286 19.22 34.85 -6.82
N HIS A 287 18.36 34.43 -5.89
CA HIS A 287 17.11 35.11 -5.54
C HIS A 287 17.08 35.50 -4.05
N PRO A 288 17.93 36.44 -3.61
CA PRO A 288 18.02 36.83 -2.20
C PRO A 288 16.74 37.52 -1.69
N SER A 289 15.77 37.83 -2.56
CA SER A 289 14.44 38.35 -2.21
C SER A 289 13.52 37.31 -1.58
N ILE A 290 13.78 36.01 -1.77
CA ILE A 290 12.98 34.93 -1.19
C ILE A 290 12.98 35.03 0.34
N THR A 291 11.80 34.97 0.94
CA THR A 291 11.63 34.98 2.41
C THR A 291 10.83 33.79 2.93
N ALA A 292 10.21 33.01 2.04
CA ALA A 292 9.53 31.78 2.39
C ALA A 292 9.68 30.73 1.29
N LEU A 293 9.71 29.47 1.70
CA LEU A 293 9.74 28.29 0.84
C LEU A 293 8.46 27.49 1.07
N PHE A 294 7.70 27.25 0.01
CA PHE A 294 6.59 26.30 0.04
C PHE A 294 7.03 25.02 -0.66
N ALA A 295 7.38 24.02 0.15
CA ALA A 295 7.75 22.68 -0.31
C ALA A 295 6.52 21.78 -0.38
N ILE A 296 6.13 21.29 -1.55
CA ILE A 296 4.91 20.49 -1.65
C ILE A 296 5.03 19.06 -1.13
N GLU A 297 6.16 18.69 -0.51
CA GLU A 297 6.39 17.41 0.16
C GLU A 297 7.31 17.62 1.37
N TYR A 298 7.09 16.86 2.45
CA TYR A 298 7.96 16.87 3.64
C TYR A 298 9.44 16.61 3.31
N ASN A 299 9.72 15.65 2.42
CA ASN A 299 11.11 15.35 2.05
C ASN A 299 11.78 16.49 1.29
N ILE A 300 11.04 17.22 0.44
CA ILE A 300 11.55 18.44 -0.21
C ILE A 300 11.81 19.54 0.84
N ALA A 301 10.96 19.64 1.87
CA ALA A 301 11.18 20.58 2.98
C ALA A 301 12.48 20.27 3.75
N LEU A 302 12.85 18.99 3.90
CA LEU A 302 14.13 18.60 4.49
C LEU A 302 15.33 18.99 3.62
N LEU A 303 15.23 18.85 2.29
CA LEU A 303 16.26 19.33 1.35
C LEU A 303 16.41 20.86 1.46
N ALA A 304 15.28 21.58 1.46
CA ALA A 304 15.23 23.02 1.61
C ALA A 304 15.84 23.48 2.93
N LYS A 305 15.48 22.84 4.05
CA LYS A 305 16.08 23.09 5.36
C LYS A 305 17.60 22.93 5.31
N THR A 306 18.09 21.84 4.72
CA THR A 306 19.53 21.58 4.61
C THR A 306 20.23 22.65 3.77
N ALA A 307 19.62 23.10 2.68
CA ALA A 307 20.14 24.18 1.84
C ALA A 307 20.22 25.52 2.60
N VAL A 308 19.15 25.89 3.32
CA VAL A 308 19.09 27.11 4.15
C VAL A 308 20.15 27.09 5.24
N GLU A 309 20.32 25.96 5.95
CA GLU A 309 21.35 25.81 6.99
C GLU A 309 22.78 25.88 6.43
N ARG A 310 23.02 25.30 5.25
CA ARG A 310 24.34 25.37 4.57
C ARG A 310 24.70 26.79 4.12
N LEU A 311 23.70 27.63 3.87
CA LEU A 311 23.88 29.07 3.61
C LEU A 311 24.08 29.90 4.89
N GLY A 312 24.02 29.28 6.08
CA GLY A 312 24.13 29.97 7.36
C GLY A 312 22.90 30.80 7.72
N LEU A 313 21.77 30.57 7.04
CA LEU A 313 20.49 31.21 7.31
C LEU A 313 19.70 30.43 8.35
N ARG A 314 18.83 31.11 9.10
CA ARG A 314 18.01 30.53 10.16
C ARG A 314 16.55 30.38 9.75
N ILE A 315 15.91 29.37 10.32
CA ILE A 315 14.50 29.05 10.12
C ILE A 315 13.81 29.18 11.49
N PRO A 316 12.80 30.06 11.64
CA PRO A 316 12.14 30.86 10.61
C PRO A 316 12.68 32.29 10.43
N GLU A 317 13.72 32.70 11.17
CA GLU A 317 14.07 34.12 11.31
C GLU A 317 14.53 34.78 10.00
N ASP A 318 15.22 34.02 9.14
CA ASP A 318 15.72 34.54 7.86
C ASP A 318 14.86 34.01 6.69
N ILE A 319 14.44 32.73 6.75
CA ILE A 319 13.56 32.08 5.77
C ILE A 319 12.51 31.20 6.47
N SER A 320 11.23 31.42 6.16
CA SER A 320 10.13 30.52 6.55
C SER A 320 10.06 29.29 5.62
N ILE A 321 9.66 28.13 6.15
CA ILE A 321 9.39 26.92 5.37
C ILE A 321 8.01 26.37 5.76
N ILE A 322 7.13 26.15 4.79
CA ILE A 322 5.88 25.40 4.96
C ILE A 322 5.88 24.20 4.02
N CYS A 323 5.25 23.09 4.41
CA CYS A 323 5.16 21.92 3.55
C CYS A 323 3.83 21.16 3.58
N PHE A 324 3.73 20.12 2.76
CA PHE A 324 2.72 19.08 2.94
C PHE A 324 3.28 17.94 3.78
N ASP A 325 2.44 17.48 4.69
CA ASP A 325 2.65 16.40 5.64
C ASP A 325 3.87 16.57 6.55
N SER A 326 3.89 15.77 7.62
CA SER A 326 5.00 15.70 8.57
C SER A 326 4.88 14.42 9.39
N PRO A 327 6.01 13.79 9.80
CA PRO A 327 5.96 12.66 10.71
C PRO A 327 5.22 13.00 12.03
N PRO A 328 4.37 12.10 12.55
CA PRO A 328 3.57 12.36 13.74
C PRO A 328 4.42 12.46 15.01
N THR A 329 5.63 11.87 15.02
CA THR A 329 6.57 11.92 16.13
C THR A 329 7.92 12.49 15.71
N HIS A 330 8.45 13.42 16.50
CA HIS A 330 9.78 14.03 16.26
C HIS A 330 10.95 13.21 16.84
N LEU A 331 10.66 12.02 17.39
CA LEU A 331 11.69 11.10 17.87
C LEU A 331 12.51 10.58 16.67
N GLY A 332 13.84 10.68 16.74
CA GLY A 332 14.74 10.17 15.69
C GLY A 332 15.20 11.19 14.65
N GLY A 333 15.03 12.51 14.88
CA GLY A 333 15.67 13.55 14.07
C GLY A 333 14.79 14.17 12.97
N GLY A 334 13.47 13.94 13.00
CA GLY A 334 12.53 14.68 12.16
C GLY A 334 12.37 16.14 12.61
N TYR A 335 12.12 17.05 11.66
CA TYR A 335 11.93 18.48 11.96
C TYR A 335 10.44 18.86 11.94
N SER A 336 10.03 19.69 12.90
CA SER A 336 8.63 20.09 13.06
C SER A 336 8.29 21.29 12.18
N PHE A 337 8.02 21.02 10.90
CA PHE A 337 7.55 22.06 9.98
C PHE A 337 6.11 22.46 10.29
N THR A 338 5.80 23.73 10.03
CA THR A 338 4.43 24.15 9.71
C THR A 338 4.02 23.40 8.44
N HIS A 339 2.89 22.71 8.46
CA HIS A 339 2.52 21.85 7.34
C HIS A 339 1.01 21.70 7.18
N MET A 340 0.58 21.36 5.96
CA MET A 340 -0.76 20.85 5.69
C MET A 340 -0.79 19.36 6.00
N ARG A 341 -1.62 18.95 6.96
CA ARG A 341 -1.80 17.54 7.34
C ARG A 341 -3.02 16.95 6.64
N GLN A 342 -2.78 15.96 5.81
CA GLN A 342 -3.84 15.19 5.14
C GLN A 342 -4.57 14.26 6.13
N ASN A 343 -5.85 13.98 5.87
CA ASN A 343 -6.64 13.06 6.69
C ASN A 343 -6.51 11.62 6.18
N GLU A 344 -5.29 11.07 6.29
CA GLU A 344 -4.93 9.75 5.74
C GLU A 344 -5.77 8.60 6.30
N GLU A 345 -6.00 8.56 7.61
CA GLU A 345 -6.76 7.47 8.23
C GLU A 345 -8.21 7.44 7.72
N GLU A 346 -8.83 8.61 7.59
CA GLU A 346 -10.18 8.70 7.03
C GLU A 346 -10.20 8.35 5.54
N MET A 347 -9.18 8.77 4.79
CA MET A 347 -9.03 8.39 3.38
C MET A 347 -8.96 6.86 3.22
N GLY A 348 -8.17 6.20 4.08
CA GLY A 348 -8.07 4.75 4.12
C GLY A 348 -9.39 4.06 4.49
N ARG A 349 -10.09 4.58 5.50
CA ARG A 349 -11.40 4.07 5.95
C ARG A 349 -12.44 4.12 4.83
N ILE A 350 -12.62 5.30 4.22
CA ILE A 350 -13.58 5.50 3.12
C ILE A 350 -13.22 4.62 1.92
N ALA A 351 -11.92 4.37 1.65
CA ALA A 351 -11.50 3.52 0.55
C ALA A 351 -11.99 2.07 0.71
N VAL A 352 -11.85 1.50 1.90
CA VAL A 352 -12.35 0.15 2.20
C VAL A 352 -13.88 0.10 2.11
N GLU A 353 -14.57 1.06 2.72
CA GLU A 353 -16.04 1.13 2.70
C GLU A 353 -16.60 1.28 1.28
N ASN A 354 -15.96 2.09 0.44
CA ASN A 354 -16.38 2.29 -0.94
C ASN A 354 -16.14 1.04 -1.80
N VAL A 355 -15.00 0.35 -1.65
CA VAL A 355 -14.76 -0.91 -2.38
C VAL A 355 -15.78 -1.97 -1.96
N LEU A 356 -16.06 -2.12 -0.66
CA LEU A 356 -17.07 -3.06 -0.17
C LEU A 356 -18.47 -2.71 -0.69
N SER A 357 -18.82 -1.42 -0.74
CA SER A 357 -20.08 -0.95 -1.32
C SER A 357 -20.19 -1.33 -2.80
N LEU A 358 -19.12 -1.14 -3.57
CA LEU A 358 -19.04 -1.54 -4.97
C LEU A 358 -19.18 -3.05 -5.17
N MET A 359 -18.56 -3.88 -4.30
CA MET A 359 -18.74 -5.34 -4.33
C MET A 359 -20.22 -5.74 -4.12
N ASN A 360 -20.94 -4.98 -3.31
CA ASN A 360 -22.37 -5.19 -3.02
C ASN A 360 -23.30 -4.53 -4.06
N GLY A 361 -22.75 -4.03 -5.17
CA GLY A 361 -23.51 -3.36 -6.23
C GLY A 361 -24.11 -2.02 -5.83
N GLN A 362 -23.63 -1.41 -4.74
CA GLN A 362 -24.07 -0.10 -4.28
C GLN A 362 -23.27 1.00 -4.98
N PRO A 363 -23.92 2.12 -5.37
CA PRO A 363 -23.23 3.25 -5.95
C PRO A 363 -22.39 3.97 -4.89
N VAL A 364 -21.24 4.51 -5.31
CA VAL A 364 -20.37 5.36 -4.50
C VAL A 364 -20.06 6.66 -5.26
N PRO A 365 -19.67 7.75 -4.58
CA PRO A 365 -19.22 8.96 -5.26
C PRO A 365 -18.01 8.69 -6.16
N ASN A 366 -18.00 9.25 -7.37
CA ASN A 366 -16.85 9.13 -8.27
C ASN A 366 -15.58 9.80 -7.70
N LYS A 367 -15.75 10.91 -6.98
CA LYS A 367 -14.66 11.66 -6.37
C LYS A 367 -15.07 12.10 -4.97
N VAL A 368 -14.27 11.72 -3.98
CA VAL A 368 -14.34 12.19 -2.59
C VAL A 368 -13.07 12.98 -2.32
N MET A 369 -13.21 14.22 -1.85
CA MET A 369 -12.07 15.06 -1.48
C MET A 369 -12.18 15.37 0.01
N LEU A 370 -11.10 15.12 0.74
CA LEU A 370 -11.01 15.36 2.18
C LEU A 370 -10.20 16.62 2.46
N GLU A 371 -10.65 17.39 3.44
CA GLU A 371 -9.94 18.58 3.92
C GLU A 371 -8.58 18.20 4.52
N ALA A 372 -7.52 18.91 4.13
CA ALA A 372 -6.23 18.88 4.82
C ALA A 372 -6.16 20.09 5.77
N LYS A 373 -5.57 19.90 6.95
CA LYS A 373 -5.55 20.93 8.00
C LYS A 373 -4.18 21.58 8.12
N LEU A 374 -4.13 22.91 8.21
CA LEU A 374 -2.89 23.61 8.54
C LEU A 374 -2.50 23.35 10.00
N ILE A 375 -1.30 22.83 10.21
CA ILE A 375 -0.70 22.57 11.52
C ILE A 375 0.50 23.50 11.71
N PRO A 376 0.40 24.50 12.61
CA PRO A 376 1.54 25.35 12.95
C PRO A 376 2.68 24.54 13.55
N GLY A 377 3.90 24.75 13.03
CA GLY A 377 5.15 24.22 13.57
C GLY A 377 6.10 25.34 13.95
N SER A 378 7.41 25.05 14.05
CA SER A 378 8.42 26.06 14.39
C SER A 378 9.09 26.69 13.17
N SER A 379 8.63 26.38 11.96
CA SER A 379 9.33 26.70 10.72
C SER A 379 8.82 27.92 9.97
N THR A 380 7.79 28.61 10.47
CA THR A 380 7.25 29.82 9.85
C THR A 380 7.21 30.95 10.87
N GLY A 381 7.42 32.18 10.41
CA GLY A 381 7.36 33.40 11.21
C GLY A 381 7.08 34.62 10.35
N PRO A 382 6.89 35.82 10.94
CA PRO A 382 6.65 37.04 10.19
C PRO A 382 7.78 37.31 9.19
N ALA A 383 7.43 37.78 7.99
CA ALA A 383 8.41 38.14 6.98
C ALA A 383 9.43 39.14 7.51
N ALA A 384 10.71 38.83 7.38
CA ALA A 384 11.78 39.71 7.79
C ALA A 384 11.65 41.05 7.06
N LEU A 385 11.42 42.13 7.82
CA LEU A 385 11.47 43.48 7.29
C LEU A 385 12.90 43.74 6.80
N LYS A 386 13.14 43.61 5.49
CA LYS A 386 14.41 44.06 4.91
C LYS A 386 14.55 45.54 5.23
N LYS A 387 15.55 45.90 6.05
CA LYS A 387 15.97 47.29 6.19
C LYS A 387 16.25 47.79 4.78
N ARG A 388 15.46 48.74 4.30
CA ARG A 388 15.76 49.47 3.07
C ARG A 388 17.15 50.09 3.26
N HIS A 389 18.14 49.61 2.52
CA HIS A 389 19.45 50.23 2.42
C HIS A 389 19.40 51.45 1.52
#